data_AF-A0A9J6CNS6-F1
#
_entry.id   AF-A0A9J6CNS6-F1
#
_cell.length_a   1.000
_cell.length_b   1.000
_cell.length_c   1.000
_cell.angle_alpha   90.00
_cell.angle_beta   90.00
_cell.angle_gamma   90.00
#
_symmetry.space_group_name_H-M   'P 1'
#
loop_
_entity.id
_entity.type
_entity.pdbx_description
1 polymer ?
#
loop_
_entity_poly.entity_id
_entity_poly.type
_entity_poly.pdbx_seq_one_letter_code
_entity_poly.pdbx_strand_id
1 'polypeptide(L)'
;MKFELFFIILFGYSHAIELQCIFRTTQLIIPEYVCDVKNFTTSFESRIVTNVIGEHESSKNNAEVTAINIYYQDCPFLPLGLQKFFPKLRILAVINSNVQHLLAGDLDEYENLKTLSLSWNPIEQIGHDFFRGKNSIEYIYFYECNLKKIDPEALDPLINLKYAIFDGNECIGSTFRSGATLGNLKSIIIRNCQGDDQLKNFKSKKNCEKETKISENSFLDVFIIITLTFLSIIMIILIIVLNFINKRLFLGNWNQIKENLFK
;
A
#
# COMPACT_ATOMS: atom_id res chain seq x y z
N MET A 1 13.80 33.27 32.93
CA MET A 1 13.73 33.51 31.46
C MET A 1 13.43 32.16 30.81
N LYS A 2 12.42 32.13 29.93
CA LYS A 2 11.65 30.94 29.50
C LYS A 2 12.51 29.78 28.96
N PHE A 3 12.14 28.55 29.36
CA PHE A 3 12.52 27.31 28.69
C PHE A 3 11.64 27.16 27.44
N GLU A 4 12.23 27.12 26.25
CA GLU A 4 11.54 26.62 25.06
C GLU A 4 11.93 25.16 24.80
N LEU A 5 10.88 24.38 24.56
CA LEU A 5 10.85 22.94 24.42
C LEU A 5 11.56 22.48 23.15
N PHE A 6 12.22 21.33 23.27
CA PHE A 6 12.66 20.44 22.21
C PHE A 6 11.60 20.25 21.10
N PHE A 7 11.97 20.54 19.85
CA PHE A 7 11.41 19.90 18.66
C PHE A 7 12.50 18.99 18.07
N ILE A 8 12.57 17.74 18.53
CA ILE A 8 13.18 16.69 17.71
C ILE A 8 12.12 16.33 16.67
N ILE A 9 12.33 16.80 15.44
CA ILE A 9 11.58 16.32 14.29
C ILE A 9 12.04 14.87 14.05
N LEU A 10 11.31 13.91 14.62
CA LEU A 10 11.24 12.57 14.06
C LEU A 10 10.65 12.73 12.66
N PHE A 11 11.48 12.78 11.63
CA PHE A 11 11.04 12.46 10.27
C PHE A 11 10.72 10.96 10.25
N GLY A 12 9.59 10.58 10.84
CA GLY A 12 8.88 9.42 10.36
C GLY A 12 8.54 9.75 8.91
N TYR A 13 9.16 9.05 7.96
CA TYR A 13 8.72 9.10 6.57
C TYR A 13 7.23 8.83 6.61
N SER A 14 6.44 9.85 6.28
CA SER A 14 5.00 9.75 6.26
C SER A 14 4.68 8.85 5.07
N HIS A 15 4.35 7.57 5.33
CA HIS A 15 3.96 6.55 4.33
C HIS A 15 2.55 6.84 3.78
N ALA A 16 2.27 8.13 3.60
CA ALA A 16 0.96 8.72 3.65
C ALA A 16 0.75 9.44 2.33
N ILE A 17 -0.26 9.02 1.58
CA ILE A 17 -0.59 9.61 0.29
C ILE A 17 -1.82 10.49 0.42
N GLU A 18 -1.79 11.63 -0.26
CA GLU A 18 -2.97 12.45 -0.53
C GLU A 18 -3.61 12.01 -1.85
N LEU A 19 -4.90 11.64 -1.80
CA LEU A 19 -5.65 11.20 -2.96
C LEU A 19 -6.38 12.40 -3.59
N GLN A 20 -5.95 12.79 -4.79
CA GLN A 20 -6.61 13.85 -5.55
C GLN A 20 -7.75 13.29 -6.40
N CYS A 21 -8.97 13.72 -6.11
CA CYS A 21 -10.20 13.28 -6.77
C CYS A 21 -10.81 14.38 -7.65
N ILE A 22 -11.27 13.98 -8.84
CA ILE A 22 -12.30 14.71 -9.57
C ILE A 22 -13.62 14.00 -9.28
N PHE A 23 -14.51 14.67 -8.54
CA PHE A 23 -15.78 14.07 -8.15
C PHE A 23 -16.87 14.33 -9.18
N ARG A 24 -17.66 13.30 -9.49
CA ARG A 24 -18.83 13.44 -10.37
C ARG A 24 -19.85 12.33 -10.19
N THR A 25 -21.08 12.62 -10.58
CA THR A 25 -22.14 11.61 -10.74
C THR A 25 -22.12 11.02 -12.16
N THR A 26 -22.16 9.69 -12.30
CA THR A 26 -22.23 9.03 -13.62
C THR A 26 -23.61 9.20 -14.26
N GLN A 27 -23.65 9.30 -15.59
CA GLN A 27 -24.88 9.36 -16.39
C GLN A 27 -25.31 7.96 -16.84
N LEU A 28 -25.52 7.06 -15.87
CA LEU A 28 -25.97 5.69 -16.10
C LEU A 28 -27.38 5.48 -15.58
N ILE A 29 -28.02 4.37 -15.98
CA ILE A 29 -29.35 3.97 -15.48
C ILE A 29 -29.36 3.92 -13.95
N ILE A 30 -28.26 3.44 -13.35
CA ILE A 30 -28.01 3.51 -11.91
C ILE A 30 -26.80 4.43 -11.73
N PRO A 31 -27.01 5.69 -11.30
CA PRO A 31 -25.92 6.62 -11.12
C PRO A 31 -25.04 6.22 -9.93
N GLU A 32 -23.74 6.38 -10.10
CA GLU A 32 -22.72 6.23 -9.06
C GLU A 32 -22.12 7.61 -8.79
N TYR A 33 -21.81 7.89 -7.52
CA TYR A 33 -21.01 9.06 -7.19
C TYR A 33 -19.55 8.64 -7.09
N VAL A 34 -18.70 9.24 -7.91
CA VAL A 34 -17.39 8.70 -8.27
C VAL A 34 -16.28 9.65 -7.88
N CYS A 35 -15.19 9.12 -7.34
CA CYS A 35 -13.88 9.78 -7.35
C CYS A 35 -13.06 9.26 -8.54
N ASP A 36 -12.81 10.11 -9.53
CA ASP A 36 -11.79 9.84 -10.55
C ASP A 36 -10.44 10.36 -10.05
N VAL A 37 -9.52 9.45 -9.76
CA VAL A 37 -8.22 9.76 -9.18
C VAL A 37 -7.26 10.31 -10.23
N LYS A 38 -6.43 11.30 -9.83
CA LYS A 38 -5.38 11.92 -10.65
C LYS A 38 -4.07 12.04 -9.89
N ASN A 39 -2.98 12.11 -10.65
CA ASN A 39 -1.61 12.35 -10.16
C ASN A 39 -1.22 11.39 -9.03
N PHE A 40 -1.61 10.13 -9.16
CA PHE A 40 -1.52 9.15 -8.09
C PHE A 40 -0.45 8.09 -8.40
N THR A 41 0.36 7.78 -7.40
CA THR A 41 1.35 6.72 -7.48
C THR A 41 1.42 5.94 -6.18
N THR A 42 1.81 4.67 -6.25
CA THR A 42 1.98 3.82 -5.07
C THR A 42 3.31 3.06 -5.13
N SER A 43 3.93 2.84 -3.97
CA SER A 43 4.95 1.81 -3.78
C SER A 43 4.48 0.83 -2.70
N PHE A 44 5.29 -0.19 -2.42
CA PHE A 44 5.01 -1.11 -1.31
C PHE A 44 4.93 -0.35 0.03
N GLU A 45 5.84 0.60 0.25
CA GLU A 45 5.94 1.44 1.44
C GLU A 45 4.90 2.57 1.42
N SER A 46 4.70 3.21 0.27
CA SER A 46 3.79 4.34 0.14
C SER A 46 2.55 3.94 -0.63
N ARG A 47 1.56 3.37 0.07
CA ARG A 47 0.25 3.02 -0.50
C ARG A 47 -0.94 3.34 0.41
N ILE A 48 -0.70 3.87 1.60
CA ILE A 48 -1.75 4.19 2.57
C ILE A 48 -2.23 5.62 2.32
N VAL A 49 -3.48 5.76 1.88
CA VAL A 49 -4.13 7.05 1.71
C VAL A 49 -4.46 7.65 3.07
N THR A 50 -4.11 8.91 3.27
CA THR A 50 -4.24 9.64 4.54
C THR A 50 -4.96 10.97 4.43
N ASN A 51 -5.12 11.48 3.22
CA ASN A 51 -5.96 12.62 2.94
C ASN A 51 -6.66 12.43 1.58
N VAL A 52 -7.81 13.07 1.40
CA VAL A 52 -8.54 13.11 0.13
C VAL A 52 -8.88 14.56 -0.16
N ILE A 53 -8.52 15.03 -1.35
CA ILE A 53 -8.80 16.40 -1.80
C ILE A 53 -9.59 16.39 -3.11
N GLY A 54 -10.37 17.45 -3.32
CA GLY A 54 -11.18 17.65 -4.52
C GLY A 54 -12.48 18.38 -4.19
N GLU A 55 -13.04 19.07 -5.18
CA GLU A 55 -14.32 19.76 -5.02
C GLU A 55 -15.49 18.82 -5.30
N HIS A 56 -16.43 18.75 -4.37
CA HIS A 56 -17.64 17.94 -4.51
C HIS A 56 -18.76 18.68 -5.25
N GLU A 57 -19.70 17.90 -5.79
CA GLU A 57 -20.98 18.41 -6.25
C GLU A 57 -21.79 18.94 -5.05
N SER A 58 -22.73 19.85 -5.29
CA SER A 58 -23.58 20.40 -4.24
C SER A 58 -24.28 19.29 -3.45
N SER A 59 -24.26 19.38 -2.11
CA SER A 59 -24.82 18.38 -1.16
C SER A 59 -24.13 17.01 -1.13
N LYS A 60 -23.00 16.83 -1.82
CA LYS A 60 -22.21 15.59 -1.80
C LYS A 60 -20.92 15.74 -0.98
N ASN A 61 -20.37 14.60 -0.56
CA ASN A 61 -19.12 14.50 0.19
C ASN A 61 -18.51 13.09 0.00
N ASN A 62 -17.35 12.82 0.62
CA ASN A 62 -16.68 11.51 0.53
C ASN A 62 -17.57 10.33 0.97
N ALA A 63 -18.44 10.50 1.97
CA ALA A 63 -19.31 9.43 2.45
C ALA A 63 -20.38 9.00 1.43
N GLU A 64 -20.61 9.81 0.40
CA GLU A 64 -21.52 9.50 -0.70
C GLU A 64 -20.85 8.77 -1.86
N VAL A 65 -19.52 8.67 -1.87
CA VAL A 65 -18.77 8.02 -2.96
C VAL A 65 -18.99 6.51 -2.93
N THR A 66 -19.41 5.97 -4.07
CA THR A 66 -19.71 4.56 -4.26
C THR A 66 -18.74 3.87 -5.22
N ALA A 67 -18.01 4.65 -6.02
CA ALA A 67 -17.01 4.14 -6.97
C ALA A 67 -15.72 4.97 -6.95
N ILE A 68 -14.59 4.29 -7.12
CA ILE A 68 -13.29 4.92 -7.33
C ILE A 68 -12.72 4.40 -8.64
N ASN A 69 -12.30 5.33 -9.49
CA ASN A 69 -11.62 5.05 -10.74
C ASN A 69 -10.19 5.58 -10.69
N ILE A 70 -9.23 4.69 -10.91
CA ILE A 70 -7.80 4.99 -11.00
C ILE A 70 -7.37 4.56 -12.40
N TYR A 71 -7.32 5.51 -13.32
CA TYR A 71 -7.04 5.25 -14.75
C TYR A 71 -5.75 5.94 -15.17
N TYR A 72 -4.88 5.21 -15.87
CA TYR A 72 -3.64 5.76 -16.42
C TYR A 72 -2.74 6.41 -15.34
N GLN A 73 -2.65 5.75 -14.19
CA GLN A 73 -1.79 6.15 -13.06
C GLN A 73 -0.59 5.19 -12.94
N ASP A 74 0.34 5.42 -12.00
CA ASP A 74 1.47 4.50 -11.76
C ASP A 74 1.35 3.83 -10.39
N CYS A 75 0.58 2.75 -10.33
CA CYS A 75 0.21 2.05 -9.11
C CYS A 75 0.65 0.58 -9.10
N PRO A 76 1.97 0.27 -8.98
CA PRO A 76 2.47 -1.09 -8.81
C PRO A 76 1.75 -1.93 -7.74
N PHE A 77 1.16 -1.28 -6.74
CA PHE A 77 0.37 -1.88 -5.67
C PHE A 77 -0.99 -1.20 -5.57
N LEU A 78 -2.01 -1.88 -5.04
CA LEU A 78 -3.31 -1.25 -4.83
C LEU A 78 -3.24 -0.20 -3.69
N PRO A 79 -4.00 0.90 -3.74
CA PRO A 79 -4.09 1.80 -2.59
C PRO A 79 -4.77 1.11 -1.39
N LEU A 80 -4.38 1.53 -0.19
CA LEU A 80 -4.97 1.15 1.10
C LEU A 80 -5.49 2.40 1.83
N GLY A 81 -6.30 2.21 2.86
CA GLY A 81 -6.84 3.29 3.69
C GLY A 81 -7.95 4.09 3.02
N LEU A 82 -8.58 3.56 1.96
CA LEU A 82 -9.67 4.21 1.25
C LEU A 82 -11.00 4.10 2.00
N GLN A 83 -11.26 2.97 2.67
CA GLN A 83 -12.54 2.69 3.33
C GLN A 83 -12.92 3.75 4.39
N LYS A 84 -11.93 4.34 5.08
CA LYS A 84 -12.17 5.40 6.09
C LYS A 84 -12.72 6.69 5.50
N PHE A 85 -12.46 6.95 4.21
CA PHE A 85 -12.99 8.11 3.49
C PHE A 85 -14.27 7.78 2.76
N PHE A 86 -14.36 6.56 2.21
CA PHE A 86 -15.44 6.16 1.31
C PHE A 86 -16.20 4.94 1.88
N PRO A 87 -16.96 5.11 2.98
CA PRO A 87 -17.62 4.00 3.68
C PRO A 87 -18.65 3.24 2.83
N LYS A 88 -19.18 3.87 1.77
CA LYS A 88 -20.15 3.26 0.83
C LYS A 88 -19.51 2.69 -0.44
N LEU A 89 -18.18 2.61 -0.49
CA LEU A 89 -17.45 2.12 -1.65
C LEU A 89 -17.87 0.69 -2.01
N ARG A 90 -18.28 0.50 -3.27
CA ARG A 90 -18.69 -0.79 -3.81
C ARG A 90 -18.05 -1.12 -5.15
N ILE A 91 -17.45 -0.15 -5.82
CA ILE A 91 -16.76 -0.34 -7.11
C ILE A 91 -15.34 0.22 -6.98
N LEU A 92 -14.35 -0.65 -7.21
CA LEU A 92 -12.95 -0.25 -7.33
C LEU A 92 -12.47 -0.62 -8.74
N ALA A 93 -12.12 0.39 -9.52
CA ALA A 93 -11.59 0.22 -10.86
C ALA A 93 -10.18 0.83 -10.93
N VAL A 94 -9.16 -0.02 -10.91
CA VAL A 94 -7.76 0.38 -11.10
C VAL A 94 -7.31 -0.16 -12.44
N ILE A 95 -7.42 0.66 -13.49
CA ILE A 95 -7.36 0.20 -14.87
C ILE A 95 -6.18 0.87 -15.57
N ASN A 96 -5.40 0.09 -16.30
CA ASN A 96 -4.22 0.57 -17.03
C ASN A 96 -3.35 1.50 -16.18
N SER A 97 -3.02 1.03 -14.98
CA SER A 97 -2.32 1.82 -13.96
C SER A 97 -1.12 1.08 -13.39
N ASN A 98 -0.47 0.23 -14.19
CA ASN A 98 0.76 -0.50 -13.85
C ASN A 98 0.66 -1.37 -12.57
N VAL A 99 -0.52 -1.88 -12.20
CA VAL A 99 -0.64 -2.81 -11.06
C VAL A 99 0.11 -4.10 -11.37
N GLN A 100 1.08 -4.47 -10.53
CA GLN A 100 1.92 -5.66 -10.73
C GLN A 100 1.72 -6.68 -9.61
N HIS A 101 1.52 -6.20 -8.39
CA HIS A 101 1.52 -7.03 -7.21
C HIS A 101 0.15 -7.02 -6.52
N LEU A 102 -0.43 -8.21 -6.43
CA LEU A 102 -1.63 -8.48 -5.66
C LEU A 102 -1.23 -9.24 -4.39
N LEU A 103 -1.37 -8.59 -3.24
CA LEU A 103 -0.96 -9.15 -1.95
C LEU A 103 -2.17 -9.68 -1.17
N ALA A 104 -1.89 -10.64 -0.30
CA ALA A 104 -2.85 -11.03 0.72
C ALA A 104 -3.20 -9.80 1.58
N GLY A 105 -4.49 -9.56 1.76
CA GLY A 105 -5.01 -8.43 2.54
C GLY A 105 -5.17 -7.11 1.78
N ASP A 106 -4.78 -7.03 0.51
CA ASP A 106 -4.99 -5.83 -0.32
C ASP A 106 -6.46 -5.41 -0.41
N LEU A 107 -7.38 -6.36 -0.21
CA LEU A 107 -8.82 -6.13 -0.26
C LEU A 107 -9.52 -6.17 1.11
N ASP A 108 -8.79 -6.31 2.23
CA ASP A 108 -9.38 -6.58 3.54
C ASP A 108 -10.35 -5.47 3.97
N GLU A 109 -9.99 -4.21 3.74
CA GLU A 109 -10.79 -3.05 4.13
C GLU A 109 -12.08 -2.85 3.32
N TYR A 110 -12.20 -3.46 2.13
CA TYR A 110 -13.37 -3.28 1.28
C TYR A 110 -14.45 -4.32 1.60
N GLU A 111 -15.19 -4.10 2.69
CA GLU A 111 -16.25 -5.02 3.15
C GLU A 111 -17.46 -5.09 2.22
N ASN A 112 -17.76 -3.99 1.51
CA ASN A 112 -18.94 -3.86 0.66
C ASN A 112 -18.62 -3.92 -0.84
N LEU A 113 -17.41 -4.33 -1.21
CA LEU A 113 -16.97 -4.34 -2.60
C LEU A 113 -17.81 -5.33 -3.41
N LYS A 114 -18.48 -4.82 -4.45
CA LYS A 114 -19.28 -5.61 -5.39
C LYS A 114 -18.57 -5.82 -6.72
N THR A 115 -17.78 -4.83 -7.13
CA THR A 115 -17.08 -4.85 -8.42
C THR A 115 -15.62 -4.50 -8.24
N LEU A 116 -14.75 -5.38 -8.73
CA LEU A 116 -13.32 -5.13 -8.86
C LEU A 116 -12.91 -5.19 -10.33
N SER A 117 -12.33 -4.13 -10.85
CA SER A 117 -11.72 -4.12 -12.18
C SER A 117 -10.25 -3.77 -12.08
N LEU A 118 -9.40 -4.70 -12.52
CA LEU A 118 -7.95 -4.57 -12.59
C LEU A 118 -7.44 -4.74 -14.03
N SER A 119 -8.32 -4.57 -15.02
CA SER A 119 -8.01 -4.75 -16.44
C SER A 119 -6.86 -3.88 -16.95
N TRP A 120 -6.15 -4.38 -17.96
CA TRP A 120 -5.00 -3.74 -18.61
C TRP A 120 -3.86 -3.41 -17.65
N ASN A 121 -3.66 -4.20 -16.59
CA ASN A 121 -2.48 -4.09 -15.73
C ASN A 121 -1.60 -5.33 -15.87
N PRO A 122 -0.27 -5.22 -15.74
CA PRO A 122 0.65 -6.35 -15.90
C PRO A 122 0.66 -7.29 -14.67
N ILE A 123 -0.47 -7.90 -14.37
CA ILE A 123 -0.67 -8.83 -13.24
C ILE A 123 -0.44 -10.26 -13.72
N GLU A 124 0.69 -10.85 -13.34
CA GLU A 124 1.02 -12.21 -13.79
C GLU A 124 0.36 -13.32 -12.96
N GLN A 125 -0.02 -13.03 -11.71
CA GLN A 125 -0.52 -14.03 -10.78
C GLN A 125 -1.62 -13.54 -9.85
N ILE A 126 -2.60 -14.41 -9.59
CA ILE A 126 -3.58 -14.26 -8.50
C ILE A 126 -3.30 -15.36 -7.47
N GLY A 127 -2.86 -14.96 -6.28
CA GLY A 127 -2.58 -15.86 -5.17
C GLY A 127 -3.82 -16.28 -4.38
N HIS A 128 -3.67 -17.37 -3.62
CA HIS A 128 -4.71 -17.98 -2.80
C HIS A 128 -5.51 -16.99 -1.93
N ASP A 129 -4.82 -16.10 -1.23
CA ASP A 129 -5.42 -15.21 -0.22
C ASP A 129 -5.86 -13.84 -0.76
N PHE A 130 -5.73 -13.56 -2.06
CA PHE A 130 -6.04 -12.22 -2.58
C PHE A 130 -7.51 -11.83 -2.39
N PHE A 131 -8.43 -12.78 -2.58
CA PHE A 131 -9.88 -12.58 -2.39
C PHE A 131 -10.39 -13.06 -1.03
N ARG A 132 -9.51 -13.28 -0.05
CA ARG A 132 -9.90 -13.82 1.25
C ARG A 132 -11.05 -12.99 1.86
N GLY A 133 -12.12 -13.68 2.25
CA GLY A 133 -13.29 -13.05 2.89
C GLY A 133 -14.13 -12.13 1.99
N LYS A 134 -13.85 -12.02 0.68
CA LYS A 134 -14.58 -11.11 -0.23
C LYS A 134 -15.85 -11.73 -0.81
N ASN A 135 -16.77 -12.12 0.08
CA ASN A 135 -18.02 -12.76 -0.29
C ASN A 135 -19.02 -11.82 -1.00
N SER A 136 -18.87 -10.50 -0.89
CA SER A 136 -19.76 -9.50 -1.49
C SER A 136 -19.52 -9.24 -2.97
N ILE A 137 -18.37 -9.67 -3.51
CA ILE A 137 -17.99 -9.41 -4.90
C ILE A 137 -18.91 -10.21 -5.84
N GLU A 138 -19.50 -9.49 -6.78
CA GLU A 138 -20.39 -10.02 -7.82
C GLU A 138 -19.73 -9.97 -9.21
N TYR A 139 -18.78 -9.05 -9.43
CA TYR A 139 -18.15 -8.82 -10.72
C TYR A 139 -16.63 -8.66 -10.58
N ILE A 140 -15.87 -9.46 -11.32
CA ILE A 140 -14.41 -9.30 -11.45
C ILE A 140 -14.01 -9.12 -12.91
N TYR A 141 -13.08 -8.20 -13.15
CA TYR A 141 -12.54 -7.92 -14.48
C TYR A 141 -11.01 -7.90 -14.43
N PHE A 142 -10.41 -8.88 -15.10
CA PHE A 142 -8.97 -9.02 -15.31
C PHE A 142 -8.69 -9.12 -16.81
N TYR A 143 -9.28 -8.24 -17.62
CA TYR A 143 -9.07 -8.25 -19.06
C TYR A 143 -7.63 -7.83 -19.39
N GLU A 144 -6.94 -8.55 -20.29
CA GLU A 144 -5.58 -8.21 -20.77
C GLU A 144 -4.58 -7.94 -19.62
N CYS A 145 -4.45 -8.88 -18.68
CA CYS A 145 -3.59 -8.71 -17.51
C CYS A 145 -2.25 -9.47 -17.56
N ASN A 146 -2.02 -10.31 -18.58
CA ASN A 146 -0.89 -11.25 -18.64
C ASN A 146 -0.92 -12.33 -17.55
N LEU A 147 -2.10 -12.74 -17.07
CA LEU A 147 -2.21 -13.78 -16.05
C LEU A 147 -1.68 -15.12 -16.57
N LYS A 148 -0.63 -15.60 -15.91
CA LYS A 148 0.03 -16.90 -16.12
C LYS A 148 -0.36 -17.91 -15.07
N LYS A 149 -0.63 -17.44 -13.85
CA LYS A 149 -0.93 -18.29 -12.69
C LYS A 149 -2.14 -17.79 -11.93
N ILE A 150 -3.01 -18.72 -11.56
CA ILE A 150 -4.12 -18.47 -10.65
C ILE A 150 -4.17 -19.67 -9.71
N ASP A 151 -4.08 -19.40 -8.42
CA ASP A 151 -4.24 -20.45 -7.42
C ASP A 151 -5.65 -21.10 -7.57
N PRO A 152 -5.77 -22.44 -7.58
CA PRO A 152 -7.04 -23.14 -7.76
C PRO A 152 -8.16 -22.71 -6.81
N GLU A 153 -7.80 -22.21 -5.63
CA GLU A 153 -8.71 -21.87 -4.55
C GLU A 153 -8.85 -20.34 -4.37
N ALA A 154 -8.10 -19.53 -5.13
CA ALA A 154 -8.16 -18.06 -5.03
C ALA A 154 -9.55 -17.47 -5.19
N LEU A 155 -10.42 -18.11 -5.98
CA LEU A 155 -11.78 -17.61 -6.25
C LEU A 155 -12.86 -18.27 -5.39
N ASP A 156 -12.51 -19.25 -4.55
CA ASP A 156 -13.48 -19.94 -3.68
C ASP A 156 -14.24 -18.99 -2.72
N PRO A 157 -13.64 -17.91 -2.18
CA PRO A 157 -14.37 -16.95 -1.34
C PRO A 157 -15.48 -16.17 -2.06
N LEU A 158 -15.45 -16.10 -3.40
CA LEU A 158 -16.34 -15.27 -4.21
C LEU A 158 -17.72 -15.93 -4.42
N ILE A 159 -18.41 -16.27 -3.33
CA ILE A 159 -19.65 -17.06 -3.36
C ILE A 159 -20.82 -16.37 -4.10
N ASN A 160 -20.79 -15.04 -4.23
CA ASN A 160 -21.80 -14.25 -4.94
C ASN A 160 -21.36 -13.84 -6.34
N LEU A 161 -20.27 -14.41 -6.87
CA LEU A 161 -19.75 -14.07 -8.18
C LEU A 161 -20.79 -14.37 -9.27
N LYS A 162 -21.12 -13.36 -10.06
CA LYS A 162 -22.05 -13.45 -11.19
C LYS A 162 -21.32 -13.38 -12.52
N TYR A 163 -20.17 -12.71 -12.55
CA TYR A 163 -19.45 -12.41 -13.77
C TYR A 163 -17.94 -12.33 -13.53
N ALA A 164 -17.16 -13.01 -14.38
CA ALA A 164 -15.71 -12.92 -14.39
C ALA A 164 -15.19 -12.78 -15.82
N ILE A 165 -14.40 -11.73 -16.09
CA ILE A 165 -13.69 -11.55 -17.37
C ILE A 165 -12.22 -11.85 -17.18
N PHE A 166 -11.70 -12.78 -17.97
CA PHE A 166 -10.27 -13.04 -18.09
C PHE A 166 -9.78 -13.00 -19.54
N ASP A 167 -10.59 -12.55 -20.51
CA ASP A 167 -10.18 -12.45 -21.91
C ASP A 167 -8.85 -11.67 -22.05
N GLY A 168 -7.96 -12.12 -22.93
CA GLY A 168 -6.63 -11.53 -23.11
C GLY A 168 -5.57 -11.97 -22.09
N ASN A 169 -5.79 -13.04 -21.32
CA ASN A 169 -4.74 -13.62 -20.46
C ASN A 169 -4.16 -14.91 -21.03
N GLU A 170 -2.93 -15.23 -20.59
CA GLU A 170 -2.16 -16.37 -21.08
C GLU A 170 -2.77 -17.71 -20.64
N CYS A 171 -3.09 -17.86 -19.36
CA CYS A 171 -3.58 -19.13 -18.82
C CYS A 171 -5.11 -19.28 -18.91
N ILE A 172 -5.86 -18.19 -19.05
CA ILE A 172 -7.33 -18.21 -19.07
C ILE A 172 -7.89 -17.04 -19.89
N GLY A 173 -8.16 -17.23 -21.18
CA GLY A 173 -8.68 -16.17 -22.05
C GLY A 173 -10.20 -16.27 -22.28
N SER A 174 -11.03 -16.19 -21.23
CA SER A 174 -12.48 -16.33 -21.40
C SER A 174 -13.30 -15.56 -20.38
N THR A 175 -14.54 -15.25 -20.77
CA THR A 175 -15.58 -14.68 -19.92
C THR A 175 -16.48 -15.78 -19.33
N PHE A 176 -16.79 -15.67 -18.05
CA PHE A 176 -17.66 -16.58 -17.31
C PHE A 176 -18.85 -15.82 -16.71
N ARG A 177 -20.04 -16.41 -16.82
CA ARG A 177 -21.29 -15.89 -16.26
C ARG A 177 -21.88 -16.88 -15.26
N SER A 178 -22.73 -16.41 -14.36
CA SER A 178 -23.48 -17.26 -13.41
C SER A 178 -24.18 -18.44 -14.07
N GLY A 179 -24.27 -19.56 -13.36
CA GLY A 179 -24.78 -20.83 -13.88
C GLY A 179 -23.65 -21.81 -14.24
N ALA A 180 -23.85 -22.63 -15.27
CA ALA A 180 -22.93 -23.71 -15.63
C ALA A 180 -21.51 -23.23 -15.97
N THR A 181 -21.37 -22.02 -16.52
CA THR A 181 -20.06 -21.48 -16.93
C THR A 181 -19.15 -21.16 -15.74
N LEU A 182 -19.66 -20.55 -14.66
CA LEU A 182 -18.85 -20.37 -13.44
C LEU A 182 -18.54 -21.70 -12.74
N GLY A 183 -19.43 -22.69 -12.82
CA GLY A 183 -19.16 -24.03 -12.28
C GLY A 183 -17.92 -24.70 -12.90
N ASN A 184 -17.60 -24.37 -14.15
CA ASN A 184 -16.43 -24.90 -14.85
C ASN A 184 -15.15 -24.09 -14.61
N LEU A 185 -15.24 -22.87 -14.06
CA LEU A 185 -14.11 -21.94 -13.90
C LEU A 185 -12.95 -22.57 -13.13
N LYS A 186 -13.22 -23.16 -11.95
CA LYS A 186 -12.20 -23.82 -11.12
C LYS A 186 -11.49 -24.94 -11.89
N SER A 187 -12.23 -25.74 -12.66
CA SER A 187 -11.64 -26.80 -13.48
C SER A 187 -10.70 -26.28 -14.57
N ILE A 188 -10.99 -25.08 -15.12
CA ILE A 188 -10.16 -24.45 -16.15
C ILE A 188 -8.89 -23.88 -15.52
N ILE A 189 -9.01 -23.21 -14.37
CA ILE A 189 -7.87 -22.72 -13.59
C ILE A 189 -6.91 -23.86 -13.23
N ILE A 190 -7.43 -24.98 -12.73
CA ILE A 190 -6.61 -26.15 -12.38
C ILE A 190 -5.88 -26.72 -13.60
N ARG A 191 -6.50 -26.68 -14.78
CA ARG A 191 -5.90 -27.25 -16.00
C ARG A 191 -4.87 -26.34 -16.65
N ASN A 192 -5.10 -25.03 -16.64
CA ASN A 192 -4.35 -24.11 -17.48
C ASN A 192 -3.47 -23.13 -16.69
N CYS A 193 -3.81 -22.82 -15.44
CA CYS A 193 -3.22 -21.71 -14.67
C CYS A 193 -2.27 -22.13 -13.53
N GLN A 194 -1.73 -23.35 -13.56
CA GLN A 194 -0.82 -23.84 -12.52
C GLN A 194 0.66 -23.53 -12.82
N GLY A 195 0.97 -23.09 -14.04
CA GLY A 195 2.35 -22.95 -14.54
C GLY A 195 3.03 -24.30 -14.82
N ASP A 196 4.17 -24.26 -15.51
CA ASP A 196 5.01 -25.44 -15.73
C ASP A 196 5.64 -25.90 -14.40
N ASP A 197 4.98 -26.82 -13.71
CA ASP A 197 5.56 -27.59 -12.62
C ASP A 197 6.63 -28.56 -13.16
N GLN A 198 7.84 -28.07 -13.37
CA GLN A 198 9.04 -28.91 -13.22
C GLN A 198 9.36 -29.22 -11.74
N LEU A 199 8.43 -28.96 -10.80
CA LEU A 199 8.60 -29.30 -9.38
C LEU A 199 7.43 -30.08 -8.77
N LYS A 200 6.80 -30.99 -9.53
CA LYS A 200 5.94 -32.06 -8.97
C LYS A 200 6.68 -33.14 -8.16
N ASN A 201 7.94 -32.88 -7.74
CA ASN A 201 8.77 -33.73 -6.90
C ASN A 201 8.88 -33.27 -5.42
N PHE A 202 7.85 -32.61 -4.87
CA PHE A 202 7.74 -32.44 -3.42
C PHE A 202 6.38 -32.88 -2.87
N LYS A 203 6.00 -34.13 -3.15
CA LYS A 203 5.21 -34.89 -2.15
C LYS A 203 6.14 -35.27 -1.00
N SER A 204 6.37 -34.33 -0.06
CA SER A 204 6.67 -34.59 1.36
C SER A 204 7.06 -33.30 2.08
N LYS A 205 6.08 -32.58 2.64
CA LYS A 205 6.13 -32.13 4.04
C LYS A 205 4.79 -31.55 4.46
N LYS A 206 3.94 -32.39 5.04
CA LYS A 206 3.21 -31.97 6.23
C LYS A 206 4.27 -31.67 7.28
N ASN A 207 4.45 -30.39 7.62
CA ASN A 207 5.00 -29.90 8.89
C ASN A 207 4.77 -28.39 8.91
N CYS A 208 3.51 -27.97 9.08
CA CYS A 208 3.25 -26.68 9.71
C CYS A 208 3.38 -26.90 11.22
N GLU A 209 4.60 -26.76 11.72
CA GLU A 209 4.91 -26.42 13.11
C GLU A 209 6.43 -26.17 13.20
N LYS A 210 6.78 -24.89 13.09
CA LYS A 210 7.84 -24.21 13.85
C LYS A 210 7.92 -22.79 13.33
N GLU A 211 7.48 -21.87 14.17
CA GLU A 211 7.84 -20.45 14.09
C GLU A 211 9.36 -20.36 13.86
N THR A 212 9.76 -19.88 12.70
CA THR A 212 11.12 -19.39 12.51
C THR A 212 11.22 -18.11 13.30
N LYS A 213 11.78 -18.24 14.51
CA LYS A 213 12.31 -17.15 15.32
C LYS A 213 13.18 -16.29 14.40
N ILE A 214 12.66 -15.16 13.93
CA ILE A 214 13.47 -14.11 13.32
C ILE A 214 14.48 -13.76 14.39
N SER A 215 15.76 -13.88 14.07
CA SER A 215 16.83 -13.67 15.02
C SER A 215 16.66 -12.30 15.66
N GLU A 216 16.52 -12.27 16.99
CA GLU A 216 16.47 -11.07 17.85
C GLU A 216 17.73 -10.19 17.74
N ASN A 217 18.66 -10.52 16.83
CA ASN A 217 19.95 -9.86 16.68
C ASN A 217 19.93 -8.71 15.67
N SER A 218 18.99 -8.63 14.72
CA SER A 218 18.98 -7.48 13.78
C SER A 218 18.45 -6.19 14.41
N PHE A 219 17.52 -6.30 15.36
CA PHE A 219 17.00 -5.13 16.10
C PHE A 219 17.98 -4.63 17.15
N LEU A 220 18.71 -5.54 17.83
CA LEU A 220 19.73 -5.15 18.80
C LEU A 220 20.87 -4.38 18.12
N ASP A 221 21.33 -4.85 16.96
CA ASP A 221 22.40 -4.21 16.21
C ASP A 221 22.00 -2.81 15.71
N VAL A 222 20.77 -2.64 15.22
CA VAL A 222 20.25 -1.32 14.81
C VAL A 222 20.13 -0.38 16.02
N PHE A 223 19.66 -0.87 17.17
CA PHE A 223 19.54 -0.07 18.39
C PHE A 223 20.91 0.32 18.97
N ILE A 224 21.90 -0.58 18.88
CA ILE A 224 23.29 -0.31 19.28
C ILE A 224 23.92 0.74 18.35
N ILE A 225 23.70 0.66 17.05
CA ILE A 225 24.20 1.66 16.10
C ILE A 225 23.56 3.03 16.36
N ILE A 226 22.25 3.09 16.62
CA ILE A 226 21.55 4.34 16.96
C ILE A 226 22.06 4.93 18.29
N THR A 227 22.29 4.11 19.31
CA THR A 227 22.79 4.60 20.61
C THR A 227 24.24 5.07 20.54
N LEU A 228 25.10 4.39 19.79
CA LEU A 228 26.50 4.80 19.58
C LEU A 228 26.61 6.10 18.77
N THR A 229 25.78 6.27 17.74
CA THR A 229 25.73 7.51 16.96
C THR A 229 25.19 8.69 17.77
N PHE A 230 24.21 8.45 18.65
CA PHE A 230 23.72 9.48 19.56
C PHE A 230 24.77 9.94 20.58
N LEU A 231 25.52 9.00 21.17
CA LEU A 231 26.60 9.30 22.12
C LEU A 231 27.77 10.06 21.46
N SER A 232 28.11 9.76 20.20
CA SER A 232 29.16 10.48 19.49
C SER A 232 28.77 11.93 19.19
N ILE A 233 27.50 12.19 18.85
CA ILE A 233 26.96 13.54 18.67
C ILE A 233 27.01 14.33 19.98
N ILE A 234 26.62 13.74 21.12
CA ILE A 234 26.72 14.38 22.44
C ILE A 234 28.17 14.77 22.76
N MET A 235 29.12 13.88 22.51
CA MET A 235 30.55 14.15 22.72
C MET A 235 31.05 15.33 21.88
N ILE A 236 30.65 15.40 20.60
CA ILE A 236 31.00 16.52 19.72
C ILE A 236 30.41 17.83 20.25
N ILE A 237 29.16 17.83 20.70
CA ILE A 237 28.52 19.01 21.30
C ILE A 237 29.26 19.45 22.57
N LEU A 238 29.63 18.52 23.45
CA LEU A 238 30.40 18.82 24.66
C LEU A 238 31.76 19.44 24.33
N ILE A 239 32.46 18.93 23.32
CA ILE A 239 33.74 19.49 22.86
C ILE A 239 33.54 20.92 22.35
N ILE A 240 32.47 21.17 21.56
CA ILE A 240 32.15 22.52 21.05
C ILE A 240 31.84 23.47 22.21
N VAL A 241 31.05 23.03 23.18
CA VAL A 241 30.70 23.82 24.38
C VAL A 241 31.95 24.11 25.22
N LEU A 242 32.80 23.12 25.47
CA LEU A 242 34.07 23.30 26.20
C LEU A 242 35.01 24.26 25.46
N ASN A 243 35.13 24.15 24.14
CA ASN A 243 35.90 25.09 23.34
C ASN A 243 35.32 26.51 23.41
N PHE A 244 34.00 26.65 23.40
CA PHE A 244 33.34 27.94 23.56
C PHE A 244 33.57 28.56 24.95
N ILE A 245 33.48 27.74 26.01
CA ILE A 245 33.78 28.16 27.39
C ILE A 245 35.25 28.55 27.55
N ASN A 246 36.19 27.74 27.05
CA ASN A 246 37.62 28.05 27.08
C ASN A 246 37.93 29.34 26.33
N LYS A 247 37.33 29.54 25.14
CA LYS A 247 37.50 30.78 24.38
C LYS A 247 36.98 32.00 25.16
N ARG A 248 35.89 31.85 25.90
CA ARG A 248 35.31 32.92 26.74
C ARG A 248 36.16 33.22 27.99
N LEU A 249 36.70 32.19 28.64
CA LEU A 249 37.61 32.33 29.79
C LEU A 249 38.95 32.97 29.39
N PHE A 250 39.53 32.58 28.25
CA PHE A 250 40.75 33.19 27.73
C PHE A 250 40.55 34.66 27.31
N LEU A 251 39.41 35.01 26.70
CA LEU A 251 39.08 36.41 26.37
C LEU A 251 38.87 37.27 27.63
N GLY A 252 38.25 36.70 28.68
CA GLY A 252 38.07 37.38 29.97
C GLY A 252 39.40 37.71 30.65
N ASN A 253 40.31 36.73 30.73
CA ASN A 253 41.65 36.94 31.31
C ASN A 253 42.53 37.85 30.45
N TRP A 254 42.43 37.81 29.12
CA TRP A 254 43.23 38.67 28.24
C TRP A 254 42.92 40.15 28.43
N ASN A 255 41.64 40.52 28.59
CA ASN A 255 41.27 41.92 28.84
C ASN A 255 41.81 42.42 30.18
N GLN A 256 41.80 41.58 31.22
CA GLN A 256 42.30 41.92 32.55
C GLN A 256 43.84 41.98 32.61
N ILE A 257 44.53 41.14 31.86
CA ILE A 257 46.00 41.20 31.69
C ILE A 257 46.40 42.44 30.89
N LYS A 258 45.63 42.81 29.86
CA LYS A 258 45.88 44.01 29.04
C LYS A 258 45.71 45.30 29.86
N GLU A 259 44.71 45.39 30.74
CA GLU A 259 44.54 46.56 31.61
C GLU A 259 45.67 46.73 32.65
N ASN A 260 46.31 45.64 33.08
CA ASN A 260 47.42 45.68 34.02
C ASN A 260 48.80 45.93 33.37
N LEU A 261 48.94 45.68 32.06
CA LEU A 261 50.21 45.90 31.33
C LEU A 261 50.35 47.32 30.75
N PHE A 262 49.27 48.11 30.70
CA PHE A 262 49.25 49.48 30.16
C PHE A 262 48.92 50.55 31.21
N LYS A 263 49.06 50.23 32.49
CA LYS A 263 49.15 51.19 33.61
C LYS A 263 50.60 51.33 34.04
#